data_AF-A0AAW9IF71-F1
#
_entry.id   AF-A0AAW9IF71-F1
#
_cell.length_a   1.000
_cell.length_b   1.000
_cell.length_c   1.000
_cell.angle_alpha   90.00
_cell.angle_beta   90.00
_cell.angle_gamma   90.00
#
_symmetry.space_group_name_H-M   'P 1'
#
loop_
_entity.id
_entity.type
_entity.pdbx_description
1 polymer ?
#
loop_
_entity_poly.entity_id
_entity_poly.type
_entity_poly.pdbx_seq_one_letter_code
_entity_poly.pdbx_strand_id
1 'polypeptide(L)'
;MALIRDVPFVDYDTNPITKAAAEDLSKFSVFDGPKCKCKVTTETLFRSNAPGALEGQYVSQFLLKDIPFGAKTITQKYTVPMEKIDYMTSYYEWLNIQNGQAPSSALKLDPLSRYISNGRDLGEYVHKDTSIQAALTACLILLGFGQEAVSLSNPYLFSKTQEGFVTFGTAHVLDFVTRAARMALEATWFQKFLAHRRLRPEEFGGCVQNLKIGAAKHPINQELLDSRVLE
;
A
#
# COMPACT_ATOMS: atom_id res chain seq x y z
N MET A 1 -11.19 1.25 -4.61
CA MET A 1 -9.95 0.50 -4.88
C MET A 1 -10.20 -0.84 -5.57
N ALA A 2 -10.99 -1.77 -4.99
CA ALA A 2 -11.20 -3.11 -5.55
C ALA A 2 -11.61 -3.13 -7.04
N LEU A 3 -12.59 -2.30 -7.43
CA LEU A 3 -13.10 -2.22 -8.81
C LEU A 3 -12.09 -1.74 -9.86
N ILE A 4 -10.97 -1.14 -9.44
CA ILE A 4 -9.93 -0.60 -10.33
C ILE A 4 -8.55 -1.16 -10.00
N ARG A 5 -8.49 -2.35 -9.40
CA ARG A 5 -7.24 -3.07 -9.10
C ARG A 5 -6.37 -3.26 -10.34
N ASP A 6 -7.00 -3.55 -11.46
CA ASP A 6 -6.35 -3.91 -12.73
C ASP A 6 -6.13 -2.72 -13.67
N VAL A 7 -6.52 -1.50 -13.27
CA VAL A 7 -6.26 -0.30 -14.07
C VAL A 7 -4.81 0.13 -13.85
N PRO A 8 -3.97 0.24 -14.90
CA PRO A 8 -2.62 0.76 -14.77
C PRO A 8 -2.64 2.19 -14.20
N PHE A 9 -1.73 2.50 -13.27
CA PHE A 9 -1.68 3.83 -12.65
C PHE A 9 -1.50 4.96 -13.66
N VAL A 10 -0.79 4.69 -14.76
CA VAL A 10 -0.56 5.64 -15.86
C VAL A 10 -1.84 5.98 -16.65
N ASP A 11 -2.86 5.13 -16.55
CA ASP A 11 -4.14 5.31 -17.25
C ASP A 11 -5.23 5.91 -16.35
N TYR A 12 -4.90 6.30 -15.11
CA TYR A 12 -5.90 6.82 -14.17
C TYR A 12 -6.60 8.08 -14.68
N ASP A 13 -5.92 8.94 -15.42
CA ASP A 13 -6.48 10.20 -15.94
C ASP A 13 -7.35 10.00 -17.19
N THR A 14 -7.27 8.84 -17.84
CA THR A 14 -8.04 8.53 -19.06
C THR A 14 -9.12 7.49 -18.81
N ASN A 15 -8.95 6.63 -17.81
CA ASN A 15 -9.91 5.59 -17.48
C ASN A 15 -11.23 6.18 -16.91
N PRO A 16 -12.40 5.77 -17.43
CA PRO A 16 -13.68 6.33 -16.97
C PRO A 16 -14.05 5.91 -15.55
N ILE A 17 -13.63 4.72 -15.10
CA ILE A 17 -13.98 4.19 -13.77
C ILE A 17 -13.17 4.90 -12.68
N THR A 18 -11.91 5.24 -12.92
CA THR A 18 -11.09 6.04 -11.99
C THR A 18 -11.62 7.45 -11.83
N LYS A 19 -12.09 8.08 -12.92
CA LYS A 19 -12.80 9.37 -12.88
C LYS A 19 -14.07 9.29 -12.04
N ALA A 20 -14.90 8.29 -12.30
CA ALA A 20 -16.12 8.05 -11.54
C ALA A 20 -15.81 7.81 -10.05
N ALA A 21 -14.74 7.07 -9.73
CA ALA A 21 -14.32 6.85 -8.35
C ALA A 21 -13.89 8.15 -7.64
N ALA A 22 -13.15 9.03 -8.32
CA ALA A 22 -12.75 10.33 -7.78
C ALA A 22 -13.97 11.26 -7.56
N GLU A 23 -14.89 11.31 -8.51
CA GLU A 23 -16.15 12.05 -8.38
C GLU A 23 -17.00 11.55 -7.23
N ASP A 24 -17.10 10.23 -7.06
CA ASP A 24 -17.91 9.63 -6.00
C ASP A 24 -17.30 9.86 -4.62
N LEU A 25 -15.99 9.66 -4.46
CA LEU A 25 -15.27 9.96 -3.20
C LEU A 25 -15.36 11.43 -2.81
N SER A 26 -15.48 12.34 -3.79
CA SER A 26 -15.65 13.78 -3.53
C SER A 26 -16.96 14.13 -2.83
N LYS A 27 -17.95 13.23 -2.81
CA LYS A 27 -19.26 13.45 -2.17
C LYS A 27 -19.25 13.16 -0.67
N PHE A 28 -18.29 12.37 -0.19
CA PHE A 28 -18.23 11.97 1.21
C PHE A 28 -17.80 13.14 2.09
N SER A 29 -18.64 13.51 3.05
CA SER A 29 -18.42 14.68 3.90
C SER A 29 -17.17 14.55 4.78
N VAL A 30 -16.84 13.32 5.18
CA VAL A 30 -15.72 13.00 6.07
C VAL A 30 -14.49 12.46 5.35
N PHE A 31 -14.42 12.52 4.02
CA PHE A 31 -13.22 12.07 3.29
C PHE A 31 -12.03 12.98 3.63
N ASP A 32 -10.99 12.40 4.22
CA ASP A 32 -9.80 13.06 4.77
C ASP A 32 -8.53 12.88 3.90
N GLY A 33 -8.65 12.16 2.79
CA GLY A 33 -7.58 12.02 1.81
C GLY A 33 -7.31 13.29 1.00
N PRO A 34 -6.26 13.27 0.16
CA PRO A 34 -5.84 14.46 -0.58
C PRO A 34 -6.89 14.95 -1.58
N LYS A 35 -7.02 16.28 -1.68
CA LYS A 35 -7.99 16.96 -2.55
C LYS A 35 -7.31 18.10 -3.31
N CYS A 36 -7.72 18.32 -4.56
CA CYS A 36 -7.43 19.53 -5.31
C CYS A 36 -8.70 20.36 -5.40
N LYS A 37 -8.66 21.63 -4.94
CA LYS A 37 -9.84 22.52 -4.90
C LYS A 37 -11.08 21.86 -4.25
N CYS A 38 -10.87 21.25 -3.09
CA CYS A 38 -11.89 20.53 -2.30
C CYS A 38 -12.52 19.29 -2.96
N LYS A 39 -11.97 18.80 -4.07
CA LYS A 39 -12.42 17.55 -4.71
C LYS A 39 -11.29 16.54 -4.81
N VAL A 40 -11.64 15.26 -4.76
CA VAL A 40 -10.73 14.19 -5.17
C VAL A 40 -10.64 14.22 -6.69
N THR A 41 -9.41 14.18 -7.21
CA THR A 41 -9.13 14.07 -8.65
C THR A 41 -8.44 12.74 -8.91
N THR A 42 -8.28 12.34 -10.17
CA THR A 42 -7.50 11.15 -10.53
C THR A 42 -6.03 11.26 -10.11
N GLU A 43 -5.49 12.47 -10.04
CA GLU A 43 -4.15 12.76 -9.50
C GLU A 43 -4.04 12.53 -7.99
N THR A 44 -5.10 12.85 -7.22
CA THR A 44 -5.12 12.68 -5.75
C THR A 44 -5.71 11.34 -5.29
N LEU A 45 -6.36 10.61 -6.20
CA LEU A 45 -7.03 9.35 -5.93
C LEU A 45 -6.05 8.33 -5.35
N PHE A 46 -6.34 7.84 -4.14
CA PHE A 46 -5.55 6.84 -3.41
C PHE A 46 -4.12 7.26 -3.05
N ARG A 47 -3.79 8.55 -3.13
CA ARG A 47 -2.53 9.12 -2.63
C ARG A 47 -2.63 9.49 -1.14
N SER A 48 -1.53 9.97 -0.57
CA SER A 48 -1.48 10.50 0.80
C SER A 48 -1.03 11.97 0.82
N ASN A 49 -1.28 12.66 1.94
CA ASN A 49 -0.80 14.04 2.17
C ASN A 49 0.66 14.07 2.66
N ALA A 50 1.38 12.95 2.63
CA ALA A 50 2.80 12.94 3.00
C ALA A 50 3.61 13.77 1.98
N PRO A 51 4.64 14.50 2.42
CA PRO A 51 5.50 15.27 1.51
C PRO A 51 6.01 14.41 0.35
N GLY A 52 5.89 14.91 -0.89
CA GLY A 52 6.28 14.22 -2.11
C GLY A 52 5.31 13.13 -2.61
N ALA A 53 4.32 12.70 -1.82
CA ALA A 53 3.42 11.61 -2.23
C ALA A 53 2.45 11.98 -3.37
N LEU A 54 2.21 13.28 -3.58
CA LEU A 54 1.40 13.82 -4.68
C LEU A 54 2.23 14.23 -5.90
N GLU A 55 3.57 14.11 -5.82
CA GLU A 55 4.46 14.55 -6.87
C GLU A 55 4.88 13.37 -7.76
N GLY A 56 4.74 13.54 -9.07
CA GLY A 56 5.16 12.54 -10.05
C GLY A 56 4.31 11.26 -10.08
N GLN A 57 4.96 10.16 -10.46
CA GLN A 57 4.29 8.87 -10.66
C GLN A 57 3.72 8.28 -9.36
N TYR A 58 2.74 7.37 -9.48
CA TYR A 58 2.08 6.74 -8.33
C TYR A 58 3.03 5.87 -7.52
N VAL A 59 3.83 5.06 -8.21
CA VAL A 59 4.74 4.09 -7.59
C VAL A 59 6.06 4.79 -7.28
N SER A 60 6.53 4.66 -6.04
CA SER A 60 7.84 5.16 -5.63
C SER A 60 8.94 4.56 -6.51
N GLN A 61 9.92 5.37 -6.90
CA GLN A 61 11.05 4.90 -7.70
C GLN A 61 11.86 3.79 -6.99
N PHE A 62 11.82 3.75 -5.65
CA PHE A 62 12.46 2.69 -4.86
C PHE A 62 11.78 1.32 -4.96
N LEU A 63 10.59 1.24 -5.57
CA LEU A 63 9.91 -0.02 -5.90
C LEU A 63 10.11 -0.45 -7.36
N LEU A 64 10.81 0.36 -8.17
CA LEU A 64 11.03 0.12 -9.59
C LEU A 64 12.51 -0.01 -9.96
N LYS A 65 13.40 0.68 -9.25
CA LYS A 65 14.85 0.61 -9.47
C LYS A 65 15.41 -0.74 -9.07
N ASP A 66 16.44 -1.18 -9.78
CA ASP A 66 17.26 -2.32 -9.37
C ASP A 66 17.86 -2.08 -7.97
N ILE A 67 17.85 -3.12 -7.13
CA ILE A 67 18.36 -3.06 -5.75
C ILE A 67 19.80 -3.59 -5.71
N PRO A 68 20.78 -2.78 -5.29
CA PRO A 68 22.11 -3.27 -4.97
C PRO A 68 22.06 -4.22 -3.77
N PHE A 69 22.61 -5.43 -3.90
CA PHE A 69 22.61 -6.44 -2.83
C PHE A 69 23.96 -7.15 -2.74
N GLY A 70 24.93 -6.48 -2.12
CA GLY A 70 26.32 -6.93 -2.08
C GLY A 70 26.92 -6.98 -3.49
N ALA A 71 27.45 -8.14 -3.88
CA ALA A 71 28.02 -8.36 -5.21
C ALA A 71 26.97 -8.77 -6.27
N LYS A 72 25.68 -8.58 -5.99
CA LYS A 72 24.57 -8.88 -6.91
C LYS A 72 23.60 -7.72 -6.97
N THR A 73 22.74 -7.79 -7.98
CA THR A 73 21.64 -6.85 -8.19
C THR A 73 20.32 -7.63 -8.23
N ILE A 74 19.30 -7.12 -7.54
CA ILE A 74 17.94 -7.68 -7.57
C ILE A 74 17.06 -6.76 -8.42
N THR A 75 16.55 -7.29 -9.53
CA THR A 75 15.58 -6.58 -10.36
C THR A 75 14.18 -6.70 -9.76
N GLN A 76 13.47 -5.59 -9.66
CA GLN A 76 12.15 -5.49 -9.00
C GLN A 76 10.99 -5.88 -9.92
N LYS A 77 11.03 -7.13 -10.41
CA LYS A 77 9.88 -7.77 -11.06
C LYS A 77 9.25 -8.78 -10.12
N TYR A 78 7.93 -8.75 -10.04
CA TYR A 78 7.15 -9.54 -9.10
C TYR A 78 6.23 -10.48 -9.85
N THR A 79 6.10 -11.70 -9.33
CA THR A 79 5.01 -12.60 -9.69
C THR A 79 3.77 -12.16 -8.93
N VAL A 80 2.70 -11.88 -9.67
CA VAL A 80 1.49 -11.24 -9.13
C VAL A 80 0.24 -12.06 -9.48
N PRO A 81 -0.90 -11.85 -8.80
CA PRO A 81 -2.14 -12.54 -9.12
C PRO A 81 -2.64 -12.21 -10.52
N MET A 82 -3.35 -13.15 -11.14
CA MET A 82 -4.04 -12.91 -12.41
C MET A 82 -5.07 -11.79 -12.28
N GLU A 83 -5.22 -11.00 -13.34
CA GLU A 83 -6.22 -9.93 -13.42
C GLU A 83 -7.65 -10.45 -13.29
N LYS A 84 -8.58 -9.59 -12.84
CA LYS A 84 -10.04 -9.86 -12.79
C LYS A 84 -10.46 -11.07 -11.93
N ILE A 85 -9.55 -11.65 -11.15
CA ILE A 85 -9.87 -12.68 -10.17
C ILE A 85 -9.83 -12.06 -8.78
N ASP A 86 -11.01 -12.00 -8.15
CA ASP A 86 -11.17 -11.57 -6.78
C ASP A 86 -11.76 -12.70 -5.93
N TYR A 87 -11.47 -12.66 -4.64
CA TYR A 87 -11.80 -13.71 -3.68
C TYR A 87 -12.81 -13.19 -2.64
N MET A 88 -13.46 -14.10 -1.91
CA MET A 88 -14.47 -13.76 -0.90
C MET A 88 -15.65 -12.93 -1.45
N THR A 89 -16.00 -13.14 -2.72
CA THR A 89 -17.11 -12.43 -3.38
C THR A 89 -18.47 -13.10 -3.19
N SER A 90 -18.49 -14.40 -2.83
CA SER A 90 -19.72 -15.10 -2.44
C SER A 90 -19.98 -14.93 -0.94
N TYR A 91 -21.26 -14.82 -0.56
CA TYR A 91 -21.65 -14.68 0.84
C TYR A 91 -21.20 -15.87 1.69
N TYR A 92 -21.33 -17.10 1.16
CA TYR A 92 -20.92 -18.31 1.87
C TYR A 92 -19.41 -18.39 2.10
N GLU A 93 -18.60 -18.06 1.08
CA GLU A 93 -17.14 -18.03 1.24
C GLU A 93 -16.73 -16.96 2.25
N TRP A 94 -17.29 -15.76 2.14
CA TRP A 94 -17.05 -14.69 3.09
C TRP A 94 -17.34 -15.13 4.53
N LEU A 95 -18.51 -15.73 4.77
CA LEU A 95 -18.92 -16.18 6.10
C LEU A 95 -18.02 -17.31 6.63
N ASN A 96 -17.62 -18.24 5.76
CA ASN A 96 -16.66 -19.29 6.13
C ASN A 96 -15.33 -18.69 6.60
N ILE A 97 -14.79 -17.70 5.86
CA ILE A 97 -13.56 -17.00 6.24
C ILE A 97 -13.74 -16.25 7.56
N GLN A 98 -14.85 -15.53 7.78
CA GLN A 98 -15.11 -14.86 9.06
C GLN A 98 -15.15 -15.87 10.24
N ASN A 99 -15.65 -17.08 9.99
CA ASN A 99 -15.68 -18.18 10.96
C ASN A 99 -14.34 -18.94 11.08
N GLY A 100 -13.25 -18.42 10.51
CA GLY A 100 -11.91 -18.97 10.65
C GLY A 100 -11.65 -20.23 9.79
N GLN A 101 -12.49 -20.51 8.79
CA GLN A 101 -12.23 -21.59 7.86
C GLN A 101 -11.14 -21.22 6.84
N ALA A 102 -10.49 -22.24 6.29
CA ALA A 102 -9.53 -22.04 5.21
C ALA A 102 -10.23 -21.60 3.91
N PRO A 103 -9.57 -20.78 3.05
CA PRO A 103 -10.10 -20.43 1.75
C PRO A 103 -10.37 -21.64 0.87
N SER A 104 -11.48 -21.63 0.14
CA SER A 104 -11.88 -22.73 -0.75
C SER A 104 -11.12 -22.75 -2.09
N SER A 105 -10.39 -21.68 -2.41
CA SER A 105 -9.65 -21.55 -3.66
C SER A 105 -8.23 -21.04 -3.46
N ALA A 106 -7.29 -21.56 -4.25
CA ALA A 106 -5.91 -21.09 -4.25
C ALA A 106 -5.75 -19.78 -5.04
N LEU A 107 -4.74 -19.00 -4.65
CA LEU A 107 -4.30 -17.83 -5.40
C LEU A 107 -3.82 -18.26 -6.79
N LYS A 108 -4.34 -17.63 -7.85
CA LYS A 108 -3.88 -17.87 -9.22
C LYS A 108 -2.87 -16.80 -9.61
N LEU A 109 -1.65 -17.22 -9.90
CA LEU A 109 -0.54 -16.32 -10.26
C LEU A 109 -0.39 -16.21 -11.77
N ASP A 110 -0.03 -15.02 -12.21
CA ASP A 110 0.42 -14.77 -13.56
C ASP A 110 1.80 -15.43 -13.78
N PRO A 111 1.99 -16.21 -14.86
CA PRO A 111 3.29 -16.83 -15.14
C PRO A 111 4.40 -15.83 -15.46
N LEU A 112 4.06 -14.58 -15.82
CA LEU A 112 5.04 -13.56 -16.21
C LEU A 112 5.24 -12.54 -15.09
N SER A 113 6.46 -12.50 -14.54
CA SER A 113 6.84 -11.46 -13.58
C SER A 113 6.96 -10.09 -14.24
N ARG A 114 6.45 -9.04 -13.58
CA ARG A 114 6.42 -7.66 -14.09
C ARG A 114 6.74 -6.63 -13.01
N TYR A 115 7.01 -5.40 -13.43
CA TYR A 115 7.08 -4.27 -12.50
C TYR A 115 5.68 -3.93 -11.98
N ILE A 116 5.61 -3.33 -10.78
CA ILE A 116 4.35 -2.85 -10.21
C ILE A 116 3.80 -1.75 -11.11
N SER A 117 2.58 -1.96 -11.61
CA SER A 117 1.94 -1.05 -12.56
C SER A 117 0.51 -0.68 -12.18
N ASN A 118 -0.13 -1.44 -11.29
CA ASN A 118 -1.51 -1.26 -10.87
C ASN A 118 -1.73 -1.65 -9.39
N GLY A 119 -2.98 -1.50 -8.93
CA GLY A 119 -3.35 -1.78 -7.54
C GLY A 119 -3.28 -3.27 -7.17
N ARG A 120 -3.46 -4.20 -8.11
CA ARG A 120 -3.30 -5.64 -7.88
C ARG A 120 -1.85 -6.02 -7.65
N ASP A 121 -0.96 -5.50 -8.49
CA ASP A 121 0.48 -5.73 -8.38
C ASP A 121 0.99 -5.23 -7.02
N LEU A 122 0.61 -4.00 -6.63
CA LEU A 122 0.99 -3.41 -5.35
C LEU A 122 0.36 -4.14 -4.16
N GLY A 123 -0.87 -4.63 -4.33
CA GLY A 123 -1.55 -5.47 -3.34
C GLY A 123 -0.81 -6.78 -3.06
N GLU A 124 -0.25 -7.42 -4.09
CA GLU A 124 0.56 -8.62 -3.89
C GLU A 124 1.92 -8.32 -3.26
N TYR A 125 2.54 -7.18 -3.62
CA TYR A 125 3.79 -6.78 -2.97
C TYR A 125 3.63 -6.76 -1.44
N VAL A 126 2.58 -6.09 -0.94
CA VAL A 126 2.30 -5.99 0.52
C VAL A 126 1.68 -7.26 1.13
N HIS A 127 1.38 -8.26 0.31
CA HIS A 127 0.93 -9.58 0.76
C HIS A 127 2.13 -10.50 1.04
N LYS A 128 3.26 -10.27 0.37
CA LYS A 128 4.44 -11.15 0.41
C LYS A 128 5.66 -10.53 1.07
N ASP A 129 5.69 -9.21 1.22
CA ASP A 129 6.85 -8.54 1.78
C ASP A 129 7.09 -8.90 3.25
N THR A 130 8.35 -8.74 3.66
CA THR A 130 8.70 -8.77 5.08
C THR A 130 8.59 -7.38 5.68
N SER A 131 8.37 -7.30 6.99
CA SER A 131 8.15 -6.03 7.72
C SER A 131 9.21 -4.93 7.53
N ILE A 132 10.40 -5.29 7.05
CA ILE A 132 11.52 -4.35 6.80
C ILE A 132 11.82 -4.16 5.32
N GLN A 133 11.21 -4.94 4.42
CA GLN A 133 11.66 -5.09 3.04
C GLN A 133 11.68 -3.77 2.29
N ALA A 134 10.56 -3.05 2.22
CA ALA A 134 10.47 -1.79 1.47
C ALA A 134 11.46 -0.72 1.96
N ALA A 135 11.65 -0.62 3.29
CA ALA A 135 12.57 0.36 3.87
C ALA A 135 14.03 -0.05 3.66
N LEU A 136 14.35 -1.34 3.80
CA LEU A 136 15.68 -1.89 3.55
C LEU A 136 16.09 -1.74 2.08
N THR A 137 15.21 -2.08 1.14
CA THR A 137 15.52 -1.98 -0.31
C THR A 137 15.71 -0.53 -0.72
N ALA A 138 14.87 0.39 -0.23
CA ALA A 138 15.06 1.83 -0.44
C ALA A 138 16.40 2.32 0.13
N CYS A 139 16.76 1.89 1.35
CA CYS A 139 18.04 2.23 1.98
C CYS A 139 19.24 1.74 1.13
N LEU A 140 19.18 0.51 0.61
CA LEU A 140 20.23 -0.04 -0.24
C LEU A 140 20.38 0.72 -1.57
N ILE A 141 19.27 1.13 -2.19
CA ILE A 141 19.30 1.96 -3.40
C ILE A 141 19.90 3.34 -3.09
N LEU A 142 19.44 3.99 -2.01
CA LEU A 142 19.95 5.29 -1.57
C LEU A 142 21.46 5.26 -1.29
N LEU A 143 21.95 4.22 -0.62
CA LEU A 143 23.39 4.02 -0.39
C LEU A 143 24.17 3.94 -1.71
N GLY A 144 23.56 3.43 -2.77
CA GLY A 144 24.13 3.40 -4.12
C GLY A 144 24.33 4.77 -4.77
N PHE A 145 23.65 5.82 -4.29
CA PHE A 145 23.87 7.21 -4.73
C PHE A 145 25.07 7.89 -4.05
N GLY A 146 25.72 7.21 -3.09
CA GLY A 146 26.93 7.72 -2.45
C GLY A 146 26.69 9.01 -1.66
N GLN A 147 27.60 9.98 -1.80
CA GLN A 147 27.59 11.22 -1.00
C GLN A 147 26.31 12.05 -1.19
N GLU A 148 25.65 11.96 -2.34
CA GLU A 148 24.42 12.72 -2.63
C GLU A 148 23.24 12.30 -1.73
N ALA A 149 23.24 11.07 -1.22
CA ALA A 149 22.21 10.56 -0.32
C ALA A 149 22.52 10.79 1.17
N VAL A 150 23.70 11.35 1.48
CA VAL A 150 24.14 11.56 2.86
C VAL A 150 23.69 12.93 3.36
N SER A 151 23.19 12.98 4.61
CA SER A 151 22.82 14.25 5.25
C SER A 151 23.99 15.23 5.29
N LEU A 152 23.72 16.52 5.01
CA LEU A 152 24.68 17.61 5.17
C LEU A 152 25.22 17.74 6.60
N SER A 153 24.49 17.19 7.59
CA SER A 153 24.91 17.14 8.99
C SER A 153 25.80 15.95 9.34
N ASN A 154 26.13 15.08 8.38
CA ASN A 154 27.01 13.95 8.65
C ASN A 154 28.45 14.47 8.90
N PRO A 155 29.08 14.15 10.05
CA PRO A 155 30.39 14.67 10.41
C PRO A 155 31.51 14.25 9.43
N TYR A 156 31.29 13.18 8.67
CA TYR A 156 32.28 12.66 7.72
C TYR A 156 32.05 13.14 6.29
N LEU A 157 30.97 13.89 5.98
CA LEU A 157 30.61 14.25 4.60
C LEU A 157 31.72 15.02 3.86
N PHE A 158 32.35 15.97 4.55
CA PHE A 158 33.43 16.80 3.99
C PHE A 158 34.80 16.45 4.58
N SER A 159 34.89 15.35 5.34
CA SER A 159 36.14 14.92 5.96
C SER A 159 37.10 14.36 4.91
N LYS A 160 38.37 14.75 4.99
CA LYS A 160 39.44 14.24 4.11
C LYS A 160 40.23 13.10 4.74
N THR A 161 40.02 12.83 6.03
CA THR A 161 40.88 11.94 6.84
C THR A 161 40.10 10.92 7.67
N GLN A 162 38.77 10.96 7.62
CA GLN A 162 37.87 10.09 8.38
C GLN A 162 36.66 9.72 7.54
N GLU A 163 36.15 8.51 7.72
CA GLU A 163 34.92 8.03 7.10
C GLU A 163 33.99 7.39 8.13
N GLY A 164 32.70 7.31 7.80
CA GLY A 164 31.70 6.64 8.62
C GLY A 164 31.55 5.16 8.24
N PHE A 165 31.33 4.31 9.24
CA PHE A 165 30.93 2.92 9.03
C PHE A 165 30.00 2.45 10.14
N VAL A 166 30.57 2.07 11.30
CA VAL A 166 29.81 1.68 12.51
C VAL A 166 28.97 2.83 13.03
N THR A 167 29.50 4.05 12.95
CA THR A 167 28.79 5.30 13.25
C THR A 167 28.73 6.16 11.99
N PHE A 168 27.61 6.86 11.82
CA PHE A 168 27.35 7.78 10.71
C PHE A 168 27.66 7.23 9.30
N GLY A 169 27.58 5.91 9.12
CA GLY A 169 27.85 5.23 7.86
C GLY A 169 26.91 4.05 7.61
N THR A 170 27.27 3.19 6.66
CA THR A 170 26.40 2.14 6.14
C THR A 170 25.92 1.15 7.21
N ALA A 171 26.80 0.67 8.09
CA ALA A 171 26.41 -0.28 9.14
C ALA A 171 25.41 0.37 10.13
N HIS A 172 25.57 1.66 10.41
CA HIS A 172 24.70 2.39 11.32
C HIS A 172 23.27 2.53 10.80
N VAL A 173 23.10 2.99 9.55
CA VAL A 173 21.76 3.24 8.98
C VAL A 173 21.01 1.94 8.70
N LEU A 174 21.71 0.87 8.30
CA LEU A 174 21.12 -0.45 8.08
C LEU A 174 20.61 -1.07 9.39
N ASP A 175 21.32 -0.86 10.51
CA ASP A 175 20.80 -1.25 11.82
C ASP A 175 19.51 -0.50 12.15
N PHE A 176 19.50 0.82 11.99
CA PHE A 176 18.36 1.64 12.39
C PHE A 176 17.10 1.36 11.57
N VAL A 177 17.24 1.26 10.24
CA VAL A 177 16.10 1.01 9.34
C VAL A 177 15.44 -0.34 9.60
N THR A 178 16.20 -1.33 10.07
CA THR A 178 15.68 -2.67 10.36
C THR A 178 15.20 -2.82 11.81
N ARG A 179 15.93 -2.26 12.78
CA ARG A 179 15.62 -2.35 14.22
C ARG A 179 14.31 -1.65 14.60
N ALA A 180 13.98 -0.54 13.93
CA ALA A 180 12.77 0.23 14.21
C ALA A 180 11.47 -0.58 14.03
N ALA A 181 11.45 -1.54 13.12
CA ALA A 181 10.23 -2.26 12.73
C ALA A 181 9.60 -3.02 13.91
N ARG A 182 10.39 -3.81 14.66
CA ARG A 182 9.84 -4.61 15.77
C ARG A 182 9.21 -3.73 16.85
N MET A 183 9.89 -2.66 17.27
CA MET A 183 9.39 -1.77 18.31
C MET A 183 8.06 -1.12 17.90
N ALA A 184 7.96 -0.69 16.64
CA ALA A 184 6.72 -0.14 16.10
C ALA A 184 5.59 -1.18 16.04
N LEU A 185 5.91 -2.43 15.71
CA LEU A 185 4.93 -3.52 15.69
C LEU A 185 4.38 -3.83 17.08
N GLU A 186 5.23 -3.87 18.12
CA GLU A 186 4.77 -4.09 19.50
C GLU A 186 3.76 -3.03 19.96
N ALA A 187 4.07 -1.75 19.71
CA ALA A 187 3.14 -0.65 19.99
C ALA A 187 1.85 -0.75 19.15
N THR A 188 1.97 -1.12 17.88
CA THR A 188 0.82 -1.29 16.98
C THR A 188 -0.09 -2.44 17.43
N TRP A 189 0.48 -3.52 17.98
CA TRP A 189 -0.29 -4.65 18.53
C TRP A 189 -1.12 -4.24 19.74
N PHE A 190 -0.55 -3.43 20.63
CA PHE A 190 -1.30 -2.84 21.73
C PHE A 190 -2.53 -2.08 21.20
N GLN A 191 -2.33 -1.20 20.22
CA GLN A 191 -3.43 -0.41 19.64
C GLN A 191 -4.50 -1.29 18.98
N LYS A 192 -4.09 -2.36 18.29
CA LYS A 192 -5.02 -3.30 17.63
C LYS A 192 -5.85 -4.09 18.62
N PHE A 193 -5.23 -4.71 19.61
CA PHE A 193 -5.88 -5.72 20.44
C PHE A 193 -6.37 -5.19 21.79
N LEU A 194 -5.59 -4.33 22.44
CA LEU A 194 -5.90 -3.86 23.80
C LEU A 194 -6.72 -2.57 23.78
N ALA A 195 -6.47 -1.67 22.83
CA ALA A 195 -7.22 -0.41 22.71
C ALA A 195 -8.46 -0.54 21.80
N HIS A 196 -8.28 -0.66 20.48
CA HIS A 196 -9.34 -0.30 19.52
C HIS A 196 -10.19 -1.46 19.01
N ARG A 197 -9.61 -2.63 18.71
CA ARG A 197 -10.31 -3.80 18.14
C ARG A 197 -11.25 -3.45 16.98
N ARG A 198 -10.81 -2.54 16.10
CA ARG A 198 -11.58 -2.11 14.93
C ARG A 198 -11.78 -3.28 13.96
N LEU A 199 -13.01 -3.46 13.49
CA LEU A 199 -13.33 -4.45 12.48
C LEU A 199 -12.54 -4.25 11.18
N ARG A 200 -12.30 -5.35 10.46
CA ARG A 200 -11.64 -5.33 9.15
C ARG A 200 -12.59 -4.85 8.05
N PRO A 201 -12.08 -4.32 6.92
CA PRO A 201 -12.91 -3.89 5.79
C PRO A 201 -13.83 -4.99 5.24
N GLU A 202 -13.38 -6.24 5.19
CA GLU A 202 -14.19 -7.37 4.72
C GLU A 202 -15.40 -7.69 5.63
N GLU A 203 -15.27 -7.47 6.94
CA GLU A 203 -16.39 -7.62 7.89
C GLU A 203 -17.40 -6.47 7.71
N PHE A 204 -16.88 -5.24 7.51
CA PHE A 204 -17.75 -4.10 7.24
C PHE A 204 -18.52 -4.27 5.92
N GLY A 205 -17.88 -4.83 4.89
CA GLY A 205 -18.54 -5.19 3.63
C GLY A 205 -19.69 -6.20 3.84
N GLY A 206 -19.50 -7.17 4.73
CA GLY A 206 -20.56 -8.10 5.15
C GLY A 206 -21.74 -7.39 5.82
N CYS A 207 -21.47 -6.43 6.71
CA CYS A 207 -22.51 -5.58 7.32
C CYS A 207 -23.31 -4.79 6.26
N VAL A 208 -22.63 -4.22 5.26
CA VAL A 208 -23.28 -3.52 4.14
C VAL A 208 -24.18 -4.47 3.35
N GLN A 209 -23.67 -5.66 3.00
CA GLN A 209 -24.45 -6.66 2.27
C GLN A 209 -25.69 -7.11 3.06
N ASN A 210 -25.53 -7.41 4.35
CA ASN A 210 -26.63 -7.83 5.21
C ASN A 210 -27.71 -6.76 5.39
N LEU A 211 -27.32 -5.48 5.42
CA LEU A 211 -28.27 -4.37 5.40
C LEU A 211 -29.03 -4.32 4.07
N LYS A 212 -28.32 -4.42 2.93
CA LYS A 212 -28.94 -4.34 1.59
C LYS A 212 -29.96 -5.46 1.34
N ILE A 213 -29.72 -6.67 1.84
CA ILE A 213 -30.65 -7.80 1.68
C ILE A 213 -31.70 -7.88 2.79
N GLY A 214 -31.70 -6.95 3.74
CA GLY A 214 -32.65 -6.93 4.87
C GLY A 214 -32.42 -8.02 5.93
N ALA A 215 -31.26 -8.68 5.92
CA ALA A 215 -30.92 -9.73 6.89
C ALA A 215 -30.52 -9.17 8.26
N ALA A 216 -29.97 -7.95 8.32
CA ALA A 216 -29.62 -7.28 9.56
C ALA A 216 -29.73 -5.76 9.43
N LYS A 217 -29.86 -5.06 10.56
CA LYS A 217 -29.79 -3.59 10.62
C LYS A 217 -28.44 -3.17 11.17
N HIS A 218 -27.70 -2.36 10.42
CA HIS A 218 -26.43 -1.78 10.83
C HIS A 218 -26.49 -0.25 10.65
N PRO A 219 -25.87 0.53 11.56
CA PRO A 219 -25.85 1.99 11.48
C PRO A 219 -24.82 2.48 10.44
N ILE A 220 -25.05 2.15 9.17
CA ILE A 220 -24.19 2.53 8.05
C ILE A 220 -24.62 3.92 7.55
N ASN A 221 -23.65 4.80 7.33
CA ASN A 221 -23.90 6.15 6.83
C ASN A 221 -24.54 6.10 5.43
N GLN A 222 -25.59 6.90 5.24
CA GLN A 222 -26.34 6.98 3.98
C GLN A 222 -25.47 7.41 2.79
N GLU A 223 -24.43 8.22 2.99
CA GLU A 223 -23.49 8.59 1.92
C GLU A 223 -22.87 7.37 1.22
N LEU A 224 -22.60 6.29 1.97
CA LEU A 224 -22.13 5.04 1.38
C LEU A 224 -23.26 4.28 0.69
N LEU A 225 -24.46 4.28 1.26
CA LEU A 225 -25.62 3.58 0.67
C LEU A 225 -26.11 4.21 -0.63
N ASP A 226 -25.90 5.52 -0.79
CA ASP A 226 -26.20 6.30 -1.99
C ASP A 226 -25.04 6.33 -3.00
N SER A 227 -23.90 5.72 -2.66
CA SER A 227 -22.74 5.64 -3.54
C SER A 227 -23.00 4.66 -4.68
N ARG A 228 -22.62 5.06 -5.89
CA ARG A 228 -22.68 4.20 -7.09
C ARG A 228 -21.77 2.99 -7.01
N VAL A 229 -20.85 2.93 -6.04
CA VAL A 229 -19.97 1.77 -5.84
C VAL A 229 -20.74 0.51 -5.42
N LEU A 230 -22.00 0.67 -4.99
CA LEU A 230 -22.87 -0.42 -4.57
C LEU A 230 -23.85 -0.88 -5.66
N GLU A 231 -23.84 -0.26 -6.84
CA GLU A 231 -24.60 -0.67 -8.05
C GLU A 231 -23.85 -1.79 -8.79
#